data_AF-A0A1G1VGB2-F1
#
_entry.id   AF-A0A1G1VGB2-F1
#
_cell.length_a   1.000
_cell.length_b   1.000
_cell.length_c   1.000
_cell.angle_alpha   90.00
_cell.angle_beta   90.00
_cell.angle_gamma   90.00
#
_symmetry.space_group_name_H-M   'P 1'
#
loop_
_entity.id
_entity.type
_entity.pdbx_description
1 polymer ?
#
loop_
_entity_poly.entity_id
_entity_poly.type
_entity_poly.pdbx_seq_one_letter_code
_entity_poly.pdbx_strand_id
1 'polypeptide(L)'
;MLIIDINGAERACLSVRPDKDWPGYLKVQFKNEKRSYTQWYPVADFKINNPQLAHLAKGATEPPPEVMGIVTKAAPRSVTDKMQKWETDLYIGIPVWVSRGKGEGQVRTVIFNNNDTLTIDKEWEILPDETSQFIISYNVHNPQATGNTLAQPEVRSQVEKPKKKEGNKKKKI
;
A
#
# COMPACT_ATOMS: atom_id res chain seq x y z
N MET A 1 16.38 -2.19 -29.36
CA MET A 1 15.81 -3.56 -29.27
C MET A 1 14.30 -3.46 -29.42
N LEU A 2 13.67 -4.33 -30.21
CA LEU A 2 12.21 -4.36 -30.36
C LEU A 2 11.59 -5.20 -29.25
N ILE A 3 10.47 -4.72 -28.70
CA ILE A 3 9.64 -5.43 -27.73
C ILE A 3 8.17 -5.26 -28.09
N ILE A 4 7.33 -6.19 -27.65
CA ILE A 4 5.87 -6.06 -27.61
C ILE A 4 5.50 -5.50 -26.24
N ASP A 5 4.82 -4.36 -26.21
CA ASP A 5 4.39 -3.73 -24.96
C ASP A 5 3.16 -4.42 -24.33
N ILE A 6 2.74 -3.93 -23.16
CA ILE A 6 1.59 -4.49 -22.42
C ILE A 6 0.27 -4.43 -23.19
N ASN A 7 0.16 -3.58 -24.22
CA ASN A 7 -1.02 -3.45 -25.07
C ASN A 7 -0.89 -4.25 -26.38
N GLY A 8 0.19 -5.03 -26.55
CA GLY A 8 0.44 -5.81 -27.75
C GLY A 8 1.08 -5.03 -28.91
N ALA A 9 1.50 -3.78 -28.68
CA ALA A 9 2.12 -2.97 -29.73
C ALA A 9 3.64 -3.17 -29.78
N GLU A 10 4.21 -3.31 -30.98
CA GLU A 10 5.66 -3.39 -31.17
C GLU A 10 6.32 -2.01 -31.01
N ARG A 11 7.38 -1.95 -30.19
CA ARG A 11 8.09 -0.71 -29.86
C ARG A 11 9.58 -0.93 -29.74
N ALA A 12 10.36 0.03 -30.26
CA ALA A 12 11.80 0.07 -30.04
C ALA A 12 12.12 0.68 -28.66
N CYS A 13 12.80 -0.10 -27.81
CA CYS A 13 13.36 0.35 -26.55
C CYS A 13 14.90 0.41 -26.59
N LEU A 14 15.47 1.20 -25.68
CA LEU A 14 16.91 1.32 -25.45
C LEU A 14 17.43 0.19 -24.57
N SER A 15 16.72 -0.12 -23.49
CA SER A 15 17.12 -1.16 -22.54
C SER A 15 15.92 -1.70 -21.78
N VAL A 16 16.02 -2.96 -21.38
CA VAL A 16 15.11 -3.61 -20.43
C VAL A 16 15.98 -4.24 -19.35
N ARG A 17 15.65 -4.00 -18.08
CA ARG A 17 16.33 -4.62 -16.95
C ARG A 17 15.41 -4.74 -15.74
N PRO A 18 15.64 -5.71 -14.84
CA PRO A 18 14.98 -5.73 -13.55
C PRO A 18 15.26 -4.46 -12.76
N ASP A 19 14.27 -4.01 -11.99
CA ASP A 19 14.40 -2.89 -11.08
C ASP A 19 14.24 -3.39 -9.64
N LYS A 20 15.33 -3.35 -8.87
CA LYS A 20 15.34 -3.84 -7.48
C LYS A 20 14.38 -3.05 -6.57
N ASP A 21 14.12 -1.79 -6.93
CA ASP A 21 13.26 -0.89 -6.18
C ASP A 21 11.78 -1.06 -6.58
N TRP A 22 11.51 -1.91 -7.59
CA TRP A 22 10.17 -2.23 -8.09
C TRP A 22 10.07 -3.74 -8.38
N PRO A 23 10.06 -4.59 -7.33
CA PRO A 23 9.89 -6.03 -7.48
C PRO A 23 8.63 -6.33 -8.29
N GLY A 24 8.73 -7.30 -9.19
CA GLY A 24 7.67 -7.70 -10.12
C GLY A 24 7.65 -6.89 -11.41
N TYR A 25 8.50 -5.86 -11.54
CA TYR A 25 8.54 -5.00 -12.71
C TYR A 25 9.93 -4.95 -13.37
N LEU A 26 9.91 -4.72 -14.69
CA LEU A 26 11.07 -4.40 -15.50
C LEU A 26 11.07 -2.92 -15.83
N LYS A 27 12.22 -2.28 -15.67
CA LYS A 27 12.46 -0.91 -16.12
C LYS A 27 12.78 -0.93 -17.61
N VAL A 28 11.87 -0.39 -18.41
CA VAL A 28 12.02 -0.25 -19.87
C VAL A 28 12.29 1.20 -20.21
N GLN A 29 13.44 1.46 -20.84
CA GLN A 29 13.82 2.80 -21.26
C GLN A 29 13.52 3.01 -22.74
N PHE A 30 12.88 4.12 -23.04
CA PHE A 30 12.54 4.55 -24.39
C PHE A 30 13.16 5.91 -24.69
N LYS A 31 13.29 6.21 -25.97
CA LYS A 31 13.68 7.54 -26.47
C LYS A 31 12.86 7.86 -27.70
N ASN A 32 12.37 9.09 -27.78
CA ASN A 32 11.87 9.68 -29.00
C ASN A 32 12.68 10.94 -29.31
N GLU A 33 12.32 11.67 -30.37
CA GLU A 33 13.03 12.88 -30.80
C GLU A 33 13.10 13.96 -29.71
N LYS A 34 12.12 14.00 -28.80
CA LYS A 34 11.97 15.07 -27.81
C LYS A 34 12.51 14.72 -26.43
N ARG A 35 12.52 13.44 -26.06
CA ARG A 35 12.89 13.01 -24.70
C ARG A 35 13.24 11.53 -24.61
N SER A 36 13.97 11.21 -23.54
CA SER A 36 14.04 9.86 -22.98
C SER A 36 13.03 9.71 -21.85
N TYR A 37 12.42 8.54 -21.73
CA TYR A 37 11.46 8.24 -20.66
C TYR A 37 11.50 6.76 -20.28
N THR A 38 10.95 6.45 -19.12
CA THR A 38 10.91 5.09 -18.56
C THR A 38 9.46 4.64 -18.42
N GLN A 39 9.21 3.36 -18.67
CA GLN A 39 7.98 2.67 -18.27
C GLN A 39 8.34 1.41 -17.48
N TRP A 40 7.49 1.02 -16.53
CA TRP A 40 7.66 -0.22 -15.76
C TRP A 40 6.65 -1.23 -16.25
N TYR A 41 7.14 -2.38 -16.72
CA TYR A 41 6.29 -3.45 -17.24
C TYR A 41 6.28 -4.61 -16.25
N PRO A 42 5.10 -5.19 -15.93
CA PRO A 42 5.05 -6.40 -15.13
C PRO A 42 5.92 -7.49 -15.77
N VAL A 43 6.70 -8.18 -14.95
CA VAL A 43 7.60 -9.25 -15.39
C VAL A 43 6.82 -10.37 -16.08
N ALA A 44 5.64 -10.70 -15.56
CA ALA A 44 4.75 -11.71 -16.12
C ALA A 44 4.30 -11.32 -17.54
N ASP A 45 3.73 -10.13 -17.71
CA ASP A 45 3.26 -9.63 -19.00
C ASP A 45 4.41 -9.50 -20.01
N PHE A 46 5.58 -9.02 -19.58
CA PHE A 46 6.74 -8.91 -20.45
C PHE A 46 7.18 -10.28 -20.97
N LYS A 47 7.23 -11.31 -20.11
CA LYS A 47 7.59 -12.68 -20.51
C LYS A 47 6.56 -13.29 -21.46
N ILE A 48 5.28 -13.03 -21.23
CA ILE A 48 4.18 -13.50 -22.11
C ILE A 48 4.29 -12.84 -23.49
N ASN A 49 4.48 -11.53 -23.54
CA ASN A 49 4.50 -10.78 -24.79
C ASN A 49 5.84 -10.89 -25.54
N ASN A 50 6.93 -11.21 -24.83
CA ASN A 50 8.29 -11.28 -25.37
C ASN A 50 9.02 -12.56 -24.92
N PRO A 51 8.52 -13.76 -25.26
CA PRO A 51 9.09 -15.02 -24.78
C PRO A 51 10.58 -15.18 -25.12
N GLN A 52 11.00 -14.71 -26.29
CA GLN A 52 12.39 -14.72 -26.75
C GLN A 52 13.32 -13.79 -25.94
N LEU A 53 12.76 -12.81 -25.23
CA LEU A 53 13.47 -11.85 -24.39
C LEU A 53 13.33 -12.14 -22.89
N ALA A 54 12.73 -13.26 -22.50
CA ALA A 54 12.50 -13.61 -21.09
C ALA A 54 13.78 -13.60 -20.23
N HIS A 55 14.96 -13.84 -20.84
CA HIS A 55 16.26 -13.76 -20.18
C HIS A 55 16.56 -12.38 -19.58
N LEU A 56 15.98 -11.30 -20.12
CA LEU A 56 16.12 -9.94 -19.60
C LEU A 56 15.41 -9.73 -18.26
N ALA A 57 14.49 -10.62 -17.90
CA ALA A 57 13.85 -10.63 -16.59
C ALA A 57 14.64 -11.45 -15.54
N LYS A 58 15.79 -12.02 -15.90
CA LYS A 58 16.60 -12.79 -14.96
C LYS A 58 17.08 -11.89 -13.82
N GLY A 59 16.80 -12.31 -12.59
CA GLY A 59 17.12 -11.55 -11.38
C GLY A 59 16.04 -10.53 -10.96
N ALA A 60 14.91 -10.46 -11.67
CA ALA A 60 13.72 -9.80 -11.13
C ALA A 60 13.19 -10.60 -9.93
N THR A 61 13.01 -9.91 -8.81
CA THR A 61 12.28 -10.42 -7.65
C THR A 61 10.79 -10.21 -7.87
N GLU A 62 9.95 -11.06 -7.27
CA GLU A 62 8.49 -10.84 -7.24
C GLU A 62 8.12 -10.25 -5.87
N PRO A 63 7.17 -9.29 -5.82
CA PRO A 63 6.71 -8.80 -4.53
C PRO A 63 5.93 -9.94 -3.84
N PRO A 64 5.91 -9.96 -2.50
CA PRO A 64 5.02 -10.84 -1.76
C PRO A 64 3.56 -10.69 -2.23
N PRO A 65 2.77 -11.78 -2.23
CA PRO A 65 1.35 -11.71 -2.57
C PRO A 65 0.60 -10.68 -1.73
N GLU A 66 -0.36 -9.99 -2.34
CA GLU A 66 -1.23 -9.09 -1.59
C GLU A 66 -2.13 -9.88 -0.64
N VAL A 67 -2.33 -9.37 0.57
CA VAL A 67 -3.18 -10.00 1.58
C VAL A 67 -4.28 -9.05 2.01
N MET A 68 -5.51 -9.56 2.07
CA MET A 68 -6.59 -8.96 2.83
C MET A 68 -6.84 -9.82 4.07
N GLY A 69 -6.69 -9.22 5.25
CA GLY A 69 -6.78 -9.91 6.53
C GLY A 69 -7.79 -9.27 7.48
N ILE A 70 -8.16 -10.03 8.51
CA ILE A 70 -9.04 -9.58 9.59
C ILE A 70 -8.21 -9.58 10.87
N VAL A 71 -8.27 -8.49 11.62
CA VAL A 71 -7.55 -8.42 12.91
C VAL A 71 -8.21 -9.40 13.89
N THR A 72 -7.40 -10.22 14.53
CA THR A 72 -7.82 -11.09 15.64
C THR A 72 -7.25 -10.60 16.97
N LYS A 73 -6.11 -9.89 16.93
CA LYS A 73 -5.50 -9.23 18.08
C LYS A 73 -4.58 -8.11 17.58
N ALA A 74 -4.46 -7.04 18.34
CA ALA A 74 -3.45 -6.02 18.11
C ALA A 74 -2.77 -5.60 19.41
N ALA A 75 -1.55 -5.08 19.28
CA ALA A 75 -0.81 -4.38 20.32
C ALA A 75 -0.23 -3.08 19.70
N PRO A 76 0.33 -2.14 20.47
CA PRO A 76 0.78 -0.86 19.92
C PRO A 76 1.67 -1.00 18.69
N ARG A 77 2.53 -2.03 18.63
CA ARG A 77 3.44 -2.30 17.50
C ARG A 77 3.20 -3.63 16.79
N SER A 78 2.01 -4.20 16.89
CA SER A 78 1.69 -5.44 16.17
C SER A 78 0.23 -5.58 15.78
N VAL A 79 -0.01 -6.40 14.77
CA VAL A 79 -1.34 -6.84 14.35
C VAL A 79 -1.28 -8.32 14.00
N THR A 80 -2.24 -9.10 14.49
CA THR A 80 -2.30 -10.55 14.34
C THR A 80 -3.59 -10.95 13.65
N ASP A 81 -3.49 -11.84 12.67
CA ASP A 81 -4.60 -12.55 12.01
C ASP A 81 -4.35 -14.05 12.10
N LYS A 82 -4.94 -14.70 13.12
CA LYS A 82 -4.74 -16.14 13.40
C LYS A 82 -5.19 -17.09 12.28
N MET A 83 -5.90 -16.59 11.27
CA MET A 83 -6.30 -17.40 10.10
C MET A 83 -5.17 -17.53 9.07
N GLN A 84 -4.13 -16.70 9.19
CA GLN A 84 -3.03 -16.63 8.25
C GLN A 84 -1.94 -17.66 8.54
N LYS A 85 -1.18 -17.99 7.49
CA LYS A 85 -0.07 -18.95 7.53
C LYS A 85 1.07 -18.46 6.64
N TRP A 86 1.58 -17.27 6.95
CA TRP A 86 2.66 -16.64 6.19
C TRP A 86 4.01 -17.33 6.45
N GLU A 87 4.90 -17.18 5.50
CA GLU A 87 6.32 -17.45 5.75
C GLU A 87 6.91 -16.32 6.61
N THR A 88 7.85 -16.67 7.48
CA THR A 88 8.53 -15.67 8.33
C THR A 88 9.29 -14.69 7.44
N ASP A 89 9.26 -13.41 7.81
CA ASP A 89 9.94 -12.29 7.13
C ASP A 89 9.49 -11.97 5.70
N LEU A 90 8.46 -12.66 5.19
CA LEU A 90 7.95 -12.48 3.84
C LEU A 90 7.51 -11.03 3.54
N TYR A 91 6.97 -10.31 4.52
CA TYR A 91 6.39 -8.97 4.33
C TYR A 91 7.26 -7.82 4.83
N ILE A 92 8.54 -8.05 5.17
CA ILE A 92 9.42 -6.97 5.61
C ILE A 92 9.51 -5.84 4.57
N GLY A 93 9.34 -4.60 5.02
CA GLY A 93 9.34 -3.40 4.19
C GLY A 93 8.01 -3.13 3.48
N ILE A 94 7.06 -4.06 3.51
CA ILE A 94 5.75 -3.90 2.86
C ILE A 94 4.82 -3.07 3.74
N PRO A 95 4.07 -2.11 3.17
CA PRO A 95 3.03 -1.39 3.88
C PRO A 95 1.87 -2.31 4.31
N VAL A 96 1.42 -2.14 5.55
CA VAL A 96 0.14 -2.62 6.06
C VAL A 96 -0.78 -1.44 6.32
N TRP A 97 -1.99 -1.51 5.77
CA TRP A 97 -3.01 -0.48 5.90
C TRP A 97 -4.27 -1.04 6.54
N VAL A 98 -4.78 -0.39 7.58
CA VAL A 98 -6.10 -0.71 8.14
C VAL A 98 -7.16 -0.08 7.25
N SER A 99 -7.81 -0.91 6.43
CA SER A 99 -8.72 -0.49 5.38
C SER A 99 -10.14 -0.22 5.87
N ARG A 100 -10.54 -0.84 7.00
CA ARG A 100 -11.86 -0.67 7.63
C ARG A 100 -11.80 -0.93 9.13
N GLY A 101 -12.78 -0.39 9.86
CA GLY A 101 -13.01 -0.68 11.28
C GLY A 101 -12.23 0.24 12.21
N LYS A 102 -11.92 -0.23 13.42
CA LYS A 102 -11.18 0.58 14.38
C LYS A 102 -9.74 0.84 13.90
N GLY A 103 -9.34 2.10 13.90
CA GLY A 103 -8.02 2.50 13.40
C GLY A 103 -7.88 2.53 11.88
N GLU A 104 -9.00 2.53 11.14
CA GLU A 104 -9.05 2.76 9.69
C GLU A 104 -8.23 3.98 9.25
N GLY A 105 -7.59 3.87 8.08
CA GLY A 105 -6.77 4.93 7.48
C GLY A 105 -5.31 4.91 7.92
N GLN A 106 -4.97 4.17 8.98
CA GLN A 106 -3.59 4.08 9.44
C GLN A 106 -2.75 3.14 8.58
N VAL A 107 -1.57 3.62 8.18
CA VAL A 107 -0.57 2.86 7.43
C VAL A 107 0.70 2.72 8.26
N ARG A 108 1.30 1.53 8.21
CA ARG A 108 2.56 1.19 8.89
C ARG A 108 3.43 0.35 7.96
N THR A 109 4.73 0.36 8.19
CA THR A 109 5.66 -0.52 7.47
C THR A 109 5.96 -1.74 8.34
N VAL A 110 5.87 -2.92 7.75
CA VAL A 110 6.21 -4.17 8.43
C VAL A 110 7.73 -4.26 8.59
N ILE A 111 8.20 -4.50 9.82
CA ILE A 111 9.64 -4.69 10.13
C ILE A 111 9.99 -6.17 10.34
N PHE A 112 9.00 -6.99 10.65
CA PHE A 112 9.12 -8.42 10.88
C PHE A 112 7.72 -9.03 10.78
N ASN A 113 7.62 -10.27 10.29
CA ASN A 113 6.41 -11.07 10.45
C ASN A 113 6.77 -12.52 10.76
N ASN A 114 5.97 -13.15 11.61
CA ASN A 114 5.97 -14.61 11.73
C ASN A 114 4.83 -15.19 10.85
N ASN A 115 4.25 -16.32 11.25
CA ASN A 115 3.19 -16.99 10.50
C ASN A 115 1.82 -16.27 10.50
N ASP A 116 1.52 -15.45 11.51
CA ASP A 116 0.20 -14.83 11.66
C ASP A 116 0.22 -13.41 12.23
N THR A 117 1.40 -12.91 12.58
CA THR A 117 1.57 -11.63 13.27
C THR A 117 2.59 -10.76 12.55
N LEU A 118 2.20 -9.53 12.28
CA LEU A 118 3.07 -8.48 11.77
C LEU A 118 3.58 -7.64 12.95
N THR A 119 4.87 -7.33 12.95
CA THR A 119 5.48 -6.28 13.77
C THR A 119 5.73 -5.07 12.88
N ILE A 120 5.39 -3.88 13.36
CA ILE A 120 5.40 -2.64 12.57
C ILE A 120 6.43 -1.62 13.05
N ASP A 121 6.74 -0.64 12.20
CA ASP A 121 7.77 0.40 12.36
C ASP A 121 7.43 1.48 13.42
N LYS A 122 6.15 1.82 13.60
CA LYS A 122 5.68 2.80 14.57
C LYS A 122 4.38 2.36 15.23
N GLU A 123 4.07 2.91 16.39
CA GLU A 123 2.87 2.53 17.14
C GLU A 123 1.57 2.92 16.41
N TRP A 124 0.49 2.16 16.59
CA TRP A 124 -0.86 2.58 16.21
C TRP A 124 -1.29 3.78 17.05
N GLU A 125 -1.82 4.83 16.40
CA GLU A 125 -2.45 5.96 17.09
C GLU A 125 -3.81 5.56 17.67
N ILE A 126 -4.57 4.79 16.89
CA ILE A 126 -5.80 4.12 17.32
C ILE A 126 -5.57 2.62 17.19
N LEU A 127 -5.58 1.90 18.31
CA LEU A 127 -5.33 0.46 18.31
C LEU A 127 -6.45 -0.29 17.55
N PRO A 128 -6.14 -1.05 16.48
CA PRO A 128 -7.13 -1.87 15.78
C PRO A 128 -7.69 -2.98 16.68
N ASP A 129 -8.91 -3.41 16.40
CA ASP A 129 -9.56 -4.53 17.09
C ASP A 129 -10.19 -5.51 16.10
N GLU A 130 -10.94 -6.49 16.59
CA GLU A 130 -11.56 -7.55 15.77
C GLU A 130 -12.57 -7.06 14.72
N THR A 131 -12.99 -5.79 14.76
CA THR A 131 -13.82 -5.17 13.71
C THR A 131 -12.99 -4.68 12.52
N SER A 132 -11.68 -4.74 12.62
CA SER A 132 -10.74 -4.10 11.71
C SER A 132 -10.29 -5.04 10.60
N GLN A 133 -10.21 -4.52 9.38
CA GLN A 133 -9.65 -5.22 8.23
C GLN A 133 -8.37 -4.52 7.82
N PHE A 134 -7.37 -5.29 7.38
CA PHE A 134 -6.12 -4.73 6.88
C PHE A 134 -5.75 -5.30 5.52
N ILE A 135 -4.94 -4.54 4.79
CA ILE A 135 -4.35 -4.94 3.53
C ILE A 135 -2.83 -4.85 3.66
N ILE A 136 -2.12 -5.92 3.26
CA ILE A 136 -0.67 -5.90 3.06
C ILE A 136 -0.43 -5.85 1.56
N SER A 137 0.19 -4.79 1.05
CA SER A 137 0.48 -4.68 -0.38
C SER A 137 1.63 -3.71 -0.64
N TYR A 138 2.52 -4.08 -1.56
CA TYR A 138 3.59 -3.22 -2.06
C TYR A 138 3.04 -1.93 -2.67
N ASN A 139 1.83 -1.95 -3.23
CA ASN A 139 1.23 -0.83 -3.96
C ASN A 139 0.57 0.23 -3.07
N VAL A 140 0.48 -0.02 -1.76
CA VAL A 140 -0.17 0.90 -0.82
C VAL A 140 0.79 2.03 -0.43
N HIS A 141 0.79 3.10 -1.23
CA HIS A 141 1.69 4.26 -1.02
C HIS A 141 1.00 5.48 -0.40
N ASN A 142 -0.34 5.59 -0.50
CA ASN A 142 -1.13 6.65 0.12
C ASN A 142 -2.65 6.33 0.07
N PRO A 143 -3.13 5.27 0.73
CA PRO A 143 -4.54 4.94 0.71
C PRO A 143 -5.34 6.05 1.41
N GLN A 144 -6.33 6.61 0.71
CA GLN A 144 -7.24 7.61 1.28
C GLN A 144 -8.49 6.90 1.77
N ALA A 145 -8.87 7.09 3.04
CA ALA A 145 -10.18 6.69 3.54
C ALA A 145 -11.24 7.64 2.94
N THR A 146 -11.79 7.30 1.78
CA THR A 146 -12.79 8.14 1.11
C THR A 146 -14.16 7.91 1.72
N GLY A 147 -14.54 8.74 2.69
CA GLY A 147 -15.91 9.25 2.90
C GLY A 147 -17.06 8.28 3.23
N ASN A 148 -16.83 6.96 3.25
CA ASN A 148 -17.81 5.94 3.64
C ASN A 148 -17.46 5.29 4.99
N THR A 149 -16.74 6.01 5.85
CA THR A 149 -16.58 5.65 7.27
C THR A 149 -17.92 5.80 7.98
N LEU A 150 -18.48 4.70 8.50
CA LEU A 150 -19.54 4.79 9.51
C LEU A 150 -19.02 5.64 10.67
N ALA A 151 -19.82 6.60 11.14
CA ALA A 151 -19.42 7.47 12.24
C ALA A 151 -19.00 6.61 13.45
N GLN A 152 -17.72 6.67 13.82
CA GLN A 152 -17.24 6.04 15.04
C GLN A 152 -17.99 6.69 16.22
N PRO A 153 -18.53 5.90 17.18
CA PRO A 153 -19.24 6.44 18.34
C PRO A 153 -18.42 7.49 19.11
N GLU A 154 -17.10 7.34 19.07
CA GLU A 154 -16.10 8.17 19.74
C GLU A 154 -15.95 9.56 19.07
N VAL A 155 -16.15 9.66 17.75
CA VAL A 155 -15.98 10.91 16.99
C VAL A 155 -17.13 11.90 17.24
N ARG A 156 -18.34 11.42 17.59
CA ARG A 156 -19.46 12.31 17.95
C ARG A 156 -19.15 13.21 19.14
N SER A 157 -18.32 12.75 20.08
CA SER A 157 -18.01 13.49 21.30
C SER A 157 -17.15 14.75 21.07
N GLN A 158 -16.50 14.88 19.90
CA GLN A 158 -15.68 16.05 19.57
C GLN A 158 -16.39 17.09 18.70
N VAL A 159 -17.55 16.75 18.12
CA VAL A 159 -18.29 17.66 17.21
C VAL A 159 -19.24 18.58 17.99
N GLU A 160 -19.66 18.21 19.20
CA GLU A 160 -20.59 19.01 20.01
C GLU A 160 -19.90 19.68 21.21
N LYS A 161 -19.17 20.75 20.96
CA LYS A 161 -19.05 21.84 21.95
C LYS A 161 -19.58 23.14 21.34
N PRO A 162 -20.84 23.52 21.58
CA PRO A 162 -21.35 24.80 21.13
C PRO A 162 -20.62 25.95 21.85
N LYS A 163 -20.02 26.86 21.06
CA LYS A 163 -19.47 28.12 21.55
C LYS A 163 -20.59 28.91 22.25
N LYS A 164 -20.49 29.11 23.58
CA LYS A 164 -21.36 30.07 24.30
C LYS A 164 -21.15 31.45 23.68
N LYS A 165 -22.20 32.04 23.11
CA LYS A 165 -22.23 33.45 22.69
C LYS A 165 -22.33 34.30 23.96
N GLU A 166 -21.27 35.03 24.29
CA GLU A 166 -21.31 36.06 25.33
C GLU A 166 -22.17 37.24 24.85
N GLY A 167 -23.16 37.60 25.66
CA GLY A 167 -24.13 38.65 25.38
C GLY A 167 -23.50 40.03 25.41
N ASN A 168 -23.76 40.81 24.36
CA ASN A 168 -23.35 42.19 24.20
C ASN A 168 -24.06 43.08 25.24
N LYS A 169 -23.36 43.51 26.29
CA LYS A 169 -23.87 44.52 27.24
C LYS A 169 -23.80 45.91 26.60
N LYS A 170 -24.97 46.49 26.37
CA LYS A 170 -25.21 47.90 26.05
C LYS A 170 -24.35 48.82 26.94
N LYS A 171 -23.58 49.74 26.33
CA LYS A 171 -23.08 50.94 27.01
C LYS A 171 -23.87 52.15 26.51
N LYS A 172 -24.60 52.77 27.46
CA LYS A 172 -25.04 54.16 27.41
C LYS A 172 -23.82 55.08 27.32
N ILE A 173 -23.88 56.10 26.48
CA ILE A 173 -23.88 57.55 26.80
C ILE A 173 -24.39 58.25 25.54
#